data_AF-A0A2I0PT76-F1
#
_entry.id   AF-A0A2I0PT76-F1
#
_cell.length_a   1.000
_cell.length_b   1.000
_cell.length_c   1.000
_cell.angle_alpha   90.00
_cell.angle_beta   90.00
_cell.angle_gamma   90.00
#
_symmetry.space_group_name_H-M   'P 1'
#
loop_
_entity.id
_entity.type
_entity.pdbx_description
1 polymer ?
#
loop_
_entity_poly.entity_id
_entity_poly.type
_entity_poly.pdbx_seq_one_letter_code
_entity_poly.pdbx_strand_id
1 'polypeptide(L)'
;MIILLVFLLAIISPVAGLVDGRYTEIPSSTGPLDKDNPELISILKTHTAYVGIMQQARMDGVIAYIDRISNGAGSINLRWIQDDYLTAASSIPLLYTSDEITAAREEMRAQSIRFSDETKTQIAAFNGNDAELRVSTNATEAIAETSFVRMPDAIWLEKGSARIAAFNTSTEKRENLLLTLTRQGVDITEAKKLSDQIDATRTELQDVVINKKNSAVLSINGVISKLNNQFRSSVDDALKNHEIQLNAAALMAMK
;
A
#
# COMPACT_ATOMS: atom_id res chain seq x y z
N MET A 1 12.97 -22.89 -23.49
CA MET A 1 11.60 -23.10 -24.00
C MET A 1 10.66 -22.50 -22.96
N ILE A 2 9.85 -21.53 -23.40
CA ILE A 2 9.15 -20.49 -22.62
C ILE A 2 7.80 -21.03 -22.12
N ILE A 3 7.63 -21.18 -20.80
CA ILE A 3 6.36 -21.42 -20.07
C ILE A 3 6.69 -21.04 -18.61
N LEU A 4 6.10 -20.08 -17.87
CA LEU A 4 4.70 -19.73 -17.68
C LEU A 4 4.61 -18.28 -17.15
N LEU A 5 4.01 -17.38 -17.93
CA LEU A 5 3.65 -16.02 -17.55
C LEU A 5 2.15 -16.00 -17.21
N VAL A 6 1.78 -16.46 -16.01
CA VAL A 6 0.39 -16.46 -15.51
C VAL A 6 0.50 -16.37 -13.99
N PHE A 7 0.41 -15.20 -13.36
CA PHE A 7 -0.84 -14.72 -12.75
C PHE A 7 -0.62 -13.28 -12.22
N LEU A 8 -0.41 -12.31 -13.12
CA LEU A 8 -0.59 -10.88 -12.80
C LEU A 8 -1.85 -10.28 -13.44
N LEU A 9 -2.69 -11.13 -14.05
CA LEU A 9 -3.91 -10.74 -14.76
C LEU A 9 -5.08 -11.64 -14.32
N ALA A 10 -5.73 -11.24 -13.24
CA ALA A 10 -7.14 -11.46 -12.96
C ALA A 10 -7.46 -10.41 -11.90
N ILE A 11 -8.06 -9.26 -12.22
CA ILE A 11 -9.48 -9.13 -12.50
C ILE A 11 -9.69 -8.12 -13.64
N ILE A 12 -9.92 -8.63 -14.85
CA ILE A 12 -10.67 -7.90 -15.88
C ILE A 12 -12.02 -8.60 -15.95
N SER A 13 -13.02 -8.09 -15.24
CA SER A 13 -14.41 -8.35 -15.64
C SER A 13 -14.89 -7.14 -16.43
N PRO A 14 -15.05 -7.26 -17.76
CA PRO A 14 -15.94 -6.34 -18.45
C PRO A 14 -17.35 -6.62 -17.95
N VAL A 15 -18.00 -5.61 -17.39
CA VAL A 15 -19.45 -5.66 -17.12
C VAL A 15 -20.14 -5.59 -18.49
N ALA A 16 -20.33 -6.74 -19.11
CA ALA A 16 -21.17 -6.94 -20.28
C ALA A 16 -21.96 -8.24 -20.08
N GLY A 17 -23.27 -8.15 -20.26
CA GLY A 17 -24.24 -9.02 -19.61
C GLY A 17 -24.26 -10.48 -20.05
N LEU A 18 -24.86 -11.30 -19.18
CA LEU A 18 -25.89 -12.26 -19.57
C LEU A 18 -26.66 -12.66 -18.31
N VAL A 19 -27.89 -12.16 -18.24
CA VAL A 19 -28.92 -12.56 -17.30
C VAL A 19 -29.55 -13.83 -17.86
N ASP A 20 -29.51 -14.90 -17.08
CA ASP A 20 -30.41 -16.05 -17.17
C ASP A 20 -30.64 -16.42 -15.70
N GLY A 21 -31.81 -16.40 -15.10
CA GLY A 21 -33.19 -16.40 -15.55
C GLY A 21 -33.93 -17.04 -14.39
N ARG A 22 -34.91 -16.34 -13.81
CA ARG A 22 -35.78 -16.70 -12.65
C ARG A 22 -35.32 -16.20 -11.27
N TYR A 23 -35.55 -14.92 -11.01
CA TYR A 23 -36.26 -14.50 -9.80
C TYR A 23 -37.19 -13.32 -10.15
N THR A 24 -38.39 -13.41 -9.61
CA THR A 24 -39.57 -12.55 -9.63
C THR A 24 -39.35 -11.04 -9.82
N GLU A 25 -40.24 -10.45 -10.65
CA GLU A 25 -40.43 -9.05 -11.02
C GLU A 25 -40.07 -8.01 -9.94
N ILE A 26 -39.03 -7.22 -10.22
CA ILE A 26 -38.80 -5.89 -9.64
C ILE A 26 -39.16 -4.88 -10.74
N PRO A 27 -39.93 -3.82 -10.45
CA PRO A 27 -40.33 -2.84 -11.46
C PRO A 27 -39.09 -2.24 -12.12
N SER A 28 -38.99 -2.44 -13.44
CA SER A 28 -37.89 -1.97 -14.28
C SER A 28 -37.93 -0.45 -14.42
N SER A 29 -37.10 0.24 -13.65
CA SER A 29 -36.69 1.61 -13.98
C SER A 29 -35.63 1.54 -15.09
N THR A 30 -36.07 1.54 -16.34
CA THR A 30 -35.22 1.65 -17.53
C THR A 30 -34.81 3.11 -17.78
N GLY A 31 -34.16 3.73 -16.79
CA GLY A 31 -33.32 4.91 -17.00
C GLY A 31 -31.87 4.46 -17.26
N PRO A 32 -31.03 5.26 -17.94
CA PRO A 32 -29.59 5.00 -17.92
C PRO A 32 -29.15 4.88 -16.46
N LEU A 33 -28.53 3.75 -16.10
CA LEU A 33 -27.98 3.54 -14.76
C LEU A 33 -27.01 4.69 -14.49
N ASP A 34 -27.41 5.61 -13.63
CA ASP A 34 -26.54 6.66 -13.15
C ASP A 34 -25.34 5.99 -12.49
N LYS A 35 -24.14 6.22 -13.04
CA LYS A 35 -22.90 5.62 -12.57
C LYS A 35 -22.60 6.00 -11.12
N ASP A 36 -23.19 7.09 -10.63
CA ASP A 36 -23.06 7.59 -9.26
C ASP A 36 -24.25 7.19 -8.37
N ASN A 37 -25.06 6.21 -8.80
CA ASN A 37 -26.12 5.62 -7.96
C ASN A 37 -25.51 5.14 -6.62
N PRO A 38 -26.05 5.60 -5.46
CA PRO A 38 -25.52 5.26 -4.14
C PRO A 38 -25.35 3.75 -3.86
N GLU A 39 -26.22 2.89 -4.40
CA GLU A 39 -26.11 1.44 -4.25
C GLU A 39 -24.91 0.88 -5.03
N LEU A 40 -24.71 1.34 -6.27
CA LEU A 40 -23.56 0.97 -7.09
C LEU A 40 -22.25 1.46 -6.45
N ILE A 41 -22.24 2.68 -5.93
CA ILE A 41 -21.11 3.26 -5.18
C ILE A 41 -20.79 2.43 -3.94
N SER A 42 -21.80 2.02 -3.17
CA SER A 42 -21.62 1.17 -1.98
C SER A 42 -21.04 -0.21 -2.32
N ILE A 43 -21.53 -0.85 -3.38
CA ILE A 43 -21.02 -2.13 -3.88
C ILE A 43 -19.56 -1.98 -4.34
N LEU A 44 -19.25 -0.93 -5.11
CA LEU A 44 -17.89 -0.64 -5.58
C LEU A 44 -16.92 -0.42 -4.41
N LYS A 45 -17.31 0.34 -3.39
CA LYS A 45 -16.50 0.54 -2.18
C LYS A 45 -16.21 -0.75 -1.44
N THR A 46 -17.23 -1.60 -1.29
CA THR A 46 -17.13 -2.87 -0.55
C THR A 46 -16.23 -3.85 -1.29
N HIS A 47 -16.45 -4.02 -2.60
CA HIS A 47 -15.59 -4.86 -3.44
C HIS A 47 -14.14 -4.37 -3.44
N THR A 48 -13.92 -3.07 -3.56
CA THR A 48 -12.55 -2.54 -3.59
C THR A 48 -11.86 -2.65 -2.23
N ALA A 49 -12.60 -2.52 -1.13
CA ALA A 49 -12.04 -2.77 0.21
C ALA A 49 -11.61 -4.23 0.39
N TYR A 50 -12.39 -5.19 -0.10
CA TYR A 50 -12.01 -6.61 -0.10
C TYR A 50 -10.70 -6.84 -0.87
N VAL A 51 -10.63 -6.37 -2.11
CA VAL A 51 -9.42 -6.46 -2.94
C VAL A 51 -8.25 -5.75 -2.27
N GLY A 52 -8.50 -4.59 -1.64
CA GLY A 52 -7.57 -3.84 -0.80
C GLY A 52 -6.88 -4.71 0.25
N ILE A 53 -7.67 -5.35 1.10
CA ILE A 53 -7.22 -6.18 2.22
C ILE A 53 -6.45 -7.42 1.73
N MET A 54 -6.98 -8.12 0.72
CA MET A 54 -6.32 -9.31 0.19
C MET A 54 -4.96 -8.99 -0.43
N GLN A 55 -4.86 -7.88 -1.16
CA GLN A 55 -3.61 -7.45 -1.77
C GLN A 55 -2.62 -6.90 -0.73
N GLN A 56 -3.08 -6.23 0.32
CA GLN A 56 -2.21 -5.84 1.44
C GLN A 56 -1.55 -7.08 2.04
N ALA A 57 -2.33 -8.11 2.35
CA ALA A 57 -1.83 -9.35 2.91
C ALA A 57 -0.81 -10.03 1.98
N ARG A 58 -1.04 -9.99 0.67
CA ARG A 58 -0.06 -10.44 -0.34
C ARG A 58 1.25 -9.68 -0.24
N MET A 59 1.18 -8.35 -0.23
CA MET A 59 2.34 -7.47 -0.10
C MET A 59 3.11 -7.74 1.19
N ASP A 60 2.41 -7.95 2.31
CA ASP A 60 3.02 -8.29 3.60
C ASP A 60 3.81 -9.61 3.52
N GLY A 61 3.23 -10.65 2.90
CA GLY A 61 3.89 -11.94 2.72
C GLY A 61 5.14 -11.86 1.83
N VAL A 62 5.09 -11.06 0.77
CA VAL A 62 6.25 -10.80 -0.09
C VAL A 62 7.33 -10.00 0.66
N ILE A 63 6.96 -8.93 1.35
CA ILE A 63 7.89 -8.12 2.15
C ILE A 63 8.60 -8.99 3.18
N ALA A 64 7.86 -9.81 3.93
CA ALA A 64 8.44 -10.71 4.94
C ALA A 64 9.43 -11.71 4.33
N TYR A 65 9.12 -12.22 3.13
CA TYR A 65 10.03 -13.09 2.40
C TYR A 65 11.32 -12.36 1.99
N ILE A 66 11.18 -11.18 1.39
CA ILE A 66 12.33 -10.37 0.94
C ILE A 66 13.18 -9.93 2.12
N ASP A 67 12.59 -9.51 3.24
CA ASP A 67 13.29 -9.20 4.48
C ASP A 67 14.17 -10.36 4.93
N ARG A 68 13.62 -11.58 4.93
CA ARG A 68 14.35 -12.77 5.36
C ARG A 68 15.57 -13.05 4.48
N ILE A 69 15.42 -12.98 3.15
CA ILE A 69 16.53 -13.32 2.24
C ILE A 69 17.56 -12.20 2.09
N SER A 70 17.16 -10.95 2.34
CA SER A 70 18.01 -9.76 2.23
C SER A 70 18.52 -9.24 3.58
N ASN A 71 18.16 -9.89 4.68
CA ASN A 71 18.39 -9.41 6.04
C ASN A 71 17.90 -7.95 6.25
N GLY A 72 16.72 -7.64 5.70
CA GLY A 72 16.06 -6.33 5.80
C GLY A 72 16.43 -5.31 4.73
N ALA A 73 17.50 -5.52 3.96
CA ALA A 73 17.99 -4.52 3.00
C ALA A 73 17.07 -4.34 1.77
N GLY A 74 16.47 -5.43 1.29
CA GLY A 74 15.71 -5.43 0.03
C GLY A 74 14.25 -5.02 0.16
N SER A 75 13.73 -4.86 1.38
CA SER A 75 12.28 -4.63 1.58
C SER A 75 11.88 -3.16 1.64
N ILE A 76 12.84 -2.23 1.69
CA ILE A 76 12.58 -0.80 1.94
C ILE A 76 11.65 -0.23 0.88
N ASN A 77 12.00 -0.38 -0.40
CA ASN A 77 11.20 0.10 -1.52
C ASN A 77 9.83 -0.60 -1.59
N LEU A 78 9.79 -1.91 -1.32
CA LEU A 78 8.54 -2.66 -1.29
C LEU A 78 7.57 -2.12 -0.23
N ARG A 79 8.09 -1.78 0.96
CA ARG A 79 7.31 -1.20 2.05
C ARG A 79 6.81 0.21 1.71
N TRP A 80 7.58 1.00 0.96
CA TRP A 80 7.14 2.31 0.46
C TRP A 80 5.98 2.17 -0.54
N ILE A 81 6.13 1.26 -1.50
CA ILE A 81 5.08 1.00 -2.49
C ILE A 81 3.81 0.48 -1.81
N GLN A 82 3.95 -0.38 -0.79
CA GLN A 82 2.82 -0.85 0.02
C GLN A 82 2.12 0.30 0.75
N ASP A 83 2.86 1.25 1.34
CA ASP A 83 2.26 2.39 2.04
C ASP A 83 1.46 3.30 1.09
N ASP A 84 1.94 3.50 -0.13
CA ASP A 84 1.23 4.24 -1.18
C ASP A 84 -0.07 3.50 -1.58
N TYR A 85 0.02 2.18 -1.74
CA TYR A 85 -1.15 1.33 -1.98
C TYR A 85 -2.21 1.47 -0.87
N LEU A 86 -1.79 1.39 0.40
CA LEU A 86 -2.69 1.49 1.54
C LEU A 86 -3.30 2.89 1.68
N THR A 87 -2.54 3.92 1.34
CA THR A 87 -3.05 5.29 1.30
C THR A 87 -4.19 5.41 0.31
N ALA A 88 -4.02 4.91 -0.93
CA ALA A 88 -5.08 4.87 -1.93
C ALA A 88 -6.27 4.01 -1.47
N ALA A 89 -6.01 2.81 -0.94
CA ALA A 89 -7.05 1.90 -0.47
C ALA A 89 -7.92 2.51 0.64
N SER A 90 -7.29 3.24 1.57
CA SER A 90 -7.98 3.88 2.70
C SER A 90 -8.87 5.07 2.30
N SER A 91 -8.66 5.63 1.11
CA SER A 91 -9.44 6.76 0.58
C SER A 91 -10.83 6.34 0.07
N ILE A 92 -10.97 5.11 -0.46
CA ILE A 92 -12.17 4.62 -1.16
C ILE A 92 -13.48 4.74 -0.37
N PRO A 93 -13.54 4.41 0.94
CA PRO A 93 -14.78 4.58 1.70
C PRO A 93 -15.32 6.02 1.68
N LEU A 94 -14.45 6.99 1.42
CA LEU A 94 -14.69 8.43 1.50
C LEU A 94 -15.11 9.05 0.16
N LEU A 95 -14.97 8.32 -0.95
CA LEU A 95 -15.24 8.81 -2.30
C LEU A 95 -16.73 8.70 -2.62
N TYR A 96 -17.31 9.61 -3.39
CA TYR A 96 -18.77 9.65 -3.60
C TYR A 96 -19.18 9.32 -5.02
N THR A 97 -18.24 9.38 -5.96
CA THR A 97 -18.49 9.13 -7.37
C THR A 97 -17.74 7.90 -7.88
N SER A 98 -18.25 7.31 -8.96
CA SER A 98 -17.63 6.16 -9.61
C SER A 98 -16.27 6.52 -10.20
N ASP A 99 -16.13 7.76 -10.68
CA ASP A 99 -14.88 8.26 -11.26
C ASP A 99 -13.78 8.39 -10.19
N GLU A 100 -14.11 8.93 -9.00
CA GLU A 100 -13.17 9.00 -7.88
C GLU A 100 -12.73 7.60 -7.43
N ILE A 101 -13.68 6.67 -7.25
CA ILE A 101 -13.37 5.29 -6.87
C ILE A 101 -12.51 4.61 -7.94
N THR A 102 -12.79 4.86 -9.22
CA THR A 102 -11.99 4.33 -10.32
C THR A 102 -10.58 4.91 -10.31
N ALA A 103 -10.41 6.20 -10.09
CA ALA A 103 -9.08 6.82 -9.96
C ALA A 103 -8.28 6.21 -8.81
N ALA A 104 -8.90 6.02 -7.63
CA ALA A 104 -8.24 5.36 -6.49
C ALA A 104 -7.87 3.89 -6.80
N ARG A 105 -8.71 3.17 -7.55
CA ARG A 105 -8.43 1.81 -8.02
C ARG A 105 -7.26 1.76 -8.99
N GLU A 106 -7.18 2.72 -9.91
CA GLU A 106 -6.06 2.81 -10.85
C GLU A 106 -4.75 3.15 -10.12
N GLU A 107 -4.79 3.98 -9.08
CA GLU A 107 -3.62 4.22 -8.22
C GLU A 107 -3.20 2.93 -7.48
N MET A 108 -4.14 2.22 -6.85
CA MET A 108 -3.89 0.91 -6.23
C MET A 108 -3.29 -0.09 -7.22
N ARG A 109 -3.78 -0.09 -8.46
CA ARG A 109 -3.27 -0.94 -9.55
C ARG A 109 -1.84 -0.55 -9.91
N ALA A 110 -1.55 0.74 -10.08
CA ALA A 110 -0.21 1.25 -10.39
C ALA A 110 0.79 0.84 -9.30
N GLN A 111 0.43 0.98 -8.03
CA GLN A 111 1.28 0.55 -6.91
C GLN A 111 1.46 -0.97 -6.88
N SER A 112 0.43 -1.75 -7.19
CA SER A 112 0.55 -3.21 -7.29
C SER A 112 1.52 -3.65 -8.39
N ILE A 113 1.54 -2.96 -9.53
CA ILE A 113 2.48 -3.21 -10.63
C ILE A 113 3.91 -2.87 -10.18
N ARG A 114 4.12 -1.67 -9.63
CA ARG A 114 5.43 -1.25 -9.10
C ARG A 114 5.95 -2.23 -8.04
N PHE A 115 5.07 -2.69 -7.16
CA PHE A 115 5.41 -3.65 -6.13
C PHE A 115 5.88 -4.97 -6.74
N SER A 116 5.19 -5.46 -7.77
CA SER A 116 5.59 -6.67 -8.48
C SER A 116 6.94 -6.51 -9.17
N ASP A 117 7.20 -5.39 -9.82
CA ASP A 117 8.47 -5.15 -10.50
C ASP A 117 9.63 -5.02 -9.51
N GLU A 118 9.43 -4.28 -8.42
CA GLU A 118 10.40 -4.22 -7.32
C GLU A 118 10.64 -5.61 -6.71
N THR A 119 9.58 -6.42 -6.53
CA THR A 119 9.71 -7.78 -5.98
C THR A 119 10.63 -8.62 -6.86
N LYS A 120 10.47 -8.56 -8.20
CA LYS A 120 11.34 -9.28 -9.14
C LYS A 120 12.78 -8.82 -9.02
N THR A 121 13.01 -7.51 -8.93
CA THR A 121 14.34 -6.93 -8.73
C THR A 121 14.98 -7.47 -7.45
N GLN A 122 14.24 -7.49 -6.34
CA GLN A 122 14.75 -7.96 -5.06
C GLN A 122 14.99 -9.47 -5.02
N ILE A 123 14.11 -10.28 -5.63
CA ILE A 123 14.33 -11.72 -5.79
C ILE A 123 15.60 -11.99 -6.60
N ALA A 124 15.80 -11.29 -7.71
CA ALA A 124 16.99 -11.46 -8.53
C ALA A 124 18.26 -11.03 -7.77
N ALA A 125 18.22 -9.90 -7.06
CA ALA A 125 19.36 -9.36 -6.32
C ALA A 125 19.80 -10.26 -5.15
N PHE A 126 18.84 -10.91 -4.48
CA PHE A 126 19.10 -11.71 -3.29
C PHE A 126 18.95 -13.23 -3.51
N ASN A 127 18.98 -13.68 -4.78
CA ASN A 127 18.86 -15.10 -5.16
C ASN A 127 17.63 -15.80 -4.53
N GLY A 128 16.49 -15.12 -4.57
CA GLY A 128 15.23 -15.62 -4.03
C GLY A 128 14.67 -16.83 -4.80
N ASN A 129 13.74 -17.51 -4.16
CA ASN A 129 13.06 -18.72 -4.60
C ASN A 129 11.54 -18.50 -4.64
N ASP A 130 10.97 -18.64 -5.83
CA ASP A 130 9.54 -18.39 -6.07
C ASP A 130 8.60 -19.33 -5.28
N ALA A 131 9.03 -20.56 -4.98
CA ALA A 131 8.23 -21.49 -4.20
C ALA A 131 8.14 -21.06 -2.73
N GLU A 132 9.24 -20.59 -2.15
CA GLU A 132 9.26 -20.07 -0.78
C GLU A 132 8.54 -18.72 -0.67
N LEU A 133 8.67 -17.85 -1.68
CA LEU A 133 7.89 -16.61 -1.79
C LEU A 133 6.39 -16.93 -1.72
N ARG A 134 5.93 -17.88 -2.53
CA ARG A 134 4.52 -18.30 -2.57
C ARG A 134 4.03 -18.84 -1.23
N VAL A 135 4.85 -19.62 -0.51
CA VAL A 135 4.49 -20.09 0.83
C VAL A 135 4.27 -18.91 1.78
N SER A 136 5.17 -17.91 1.74
CA SER A 136 5.06 -16.70 2.56
C SER A 136 3.79 -15.90 2.26
N THR A 137 3.46 -15.72 0.97
CA THR A 137 2.24 -15.01 0.52
C THR A 137 0.96 -15.76 0.88
N ASN A 138 0.92 -17.08 0.71
CA ASN A 138 -0.28 -17.86 1.02
C ASN A 138 -0.60 -17.87 2.52
N ALA A 139 0.43 -17.86 3.37
CA ALA A 139 0.26 -17.81 4.82
C ALA A 139 -0.43 -16.51 5.28
N THR A 140 -0.13 -15.38 4.65
CA THR A 140 -0.74 -14.09 4.99
C THR A 140 -2.14 -13.93 4.38
N GLU A 141 -2.40 -14.44 3.18
CA GLU A 141 -3.72 -14.42 2.56
C GLU A 141 -4.78 -15.19 3.36
N ALA A 142 -4.44 -16.38 3.88
CA ALA A 142 -5.38 -17.20 4.67
C ALA A 142 -5.86 -16.46 5.94
N ILE A 143 -5.00 -15.65 6.55
CA ILE A 143 -5.33 -14.83 7.72
C ILE A 143 -6.31 -13.71 7.33
N ALA A 144 -6.06 -13.07 6.18
CA ALA A 144 -6.90 -11.97 5.69
C ALA A 144 -8.30 -12.43 5.25
N GLU A 145 -8.40 -13.57 4.57
CA GLU A 145 -9.68 -14.14 4.11
C GLU A 145 -10.61 -14.49 5.30
N THR A 146 -10.04 -15.02 6.38
CA THR A 146 -10.78 -15.33 7.61
C THR A 146 -11.32 -14.07 8.31
N SER A 147 -10.67 -12.93 8.11
CA SER A 147 -11.02 -11.66 8.75
C SER A 147 -12.17 -10.94 8.03
N PHE A 148 -12.31 -11.14 6.71
CA PHE A 148 -13.32 -10.45 5.89
C PHE A 148 -14.76 -10.98 6.07
N VAL A 149 -14.95 -12.28 6.37
CA VAL A 149 -16.28 -12.93 6.50
C VAL A 149 -17.13 -12.34 7.65
N ARG A 150 -16.57 -11.52 8.53
CA ARG A 150 -17.22 -10.99 9.73
C ARG A 150 -17.74 -9.54 9.64
N MET A 151 -17.75 -8.91 8.46
CA MET A 151 -17.87 -7.44 8.32
C MET A 151 -19.18 -6.91 7.66
N PRO A 152 -20.28 -6.69 8.40
CA PRO A 152 -21.32 -5.75 7.92
C PRO A 152 -21.30 -4.36 8.61
N ASP A 153 -21.14 -4.27 9.94
CA ASP A 153 -21.21 -2.97 10.67
C ASP A 153 -19.86 -2.45 11.22
N ALA A 154 -18.82 -3.29 11.22
CA ALA A 154 -17.48 -2.97 11.70
C ALA A 154 -16.65 -2.07 10.76
N ILE A 155 -17.15 -1.85 9.54
CA ILE A 155 -16.39 -1.30 8.40
C ILE A 155 -15.78 0.08 8.69
N TRP A 156 -16.41 0.93 9.51
CA TRP A 156 -15.85 2.25 9.80
C TRP A 156 -14.81 2.24 10.92
N LEU A 157 -15.14 1.65 12.08
CA LEU A 157 -14.24 1.60 13.23
C LEU A 157 -13.00 0.76 12.92
N GLU A 158 -13.17 -0.32 12.17
CA GLU A 158 -12.08 -1.21 11.78
C GLU A 158 -11.19 -0.58 10.71
N LYS A 159 -11.73 0.21 9.77
CA LYS A 159 -10.91 0.96 8.79
C LYS A 159 -10.19 2.15 9.40
N GLY A 160 -10.84 2.86 10.33
CA GLY A 160 -10.19 3.90 11.13
C GLY A 160 -9.05 3.33 11.97
N SER A 161 -9.30 2.21 12.65
CA SER A 161 -8.28 1.49 13.43
C SER A 161 -7.18 0.90 12.55
N ALA A 162 -7.51 0.38 11.36
CA ALA A 162 -6.54 -0.14 10.40
C ALA A 162 -5.66 0.97 9.81
N ARG A 163 -6.20 2.17 9.56
CA ARG A 163 -5.40 3.31 9.10
C ARG A 163 -4.43 3.79 10.18
N ILE A 164 -4.87 3.84 11.43
CA ILE A 164 -4.01 4.18 12.58
C ILE A 164 -2.97 3.08 12.81
N ALA A 165 -3.34 1.81 12.69
CA ALA A 165 -2.39 0.69 12.77
C ALA A 165 -1.35 0.77 11.66
N ALA A 166 -1.76 0.97 10.41
CA ALA A 166 -0.85 1.14 9.27
C ALA A 166 0.07 2.35 9.46
N PHE A 167 -0.45 3.46 9.99
CA PHE A 167 0.34 4.63 10.34
C PHE A 167 1.42 4.28 11.38
N ASN A 168 1.05 3.65 12.50
CA ASN A 168 1.99 3.27 13.55
C ASN A 168 3.04 2.29 13.03
N THR A 169 2.63 1.29 12.25
CA THR A 169 3.55 0.36 11.58
C THR A 169 4.50 1.09 10.64
N SER A 170 4.03 2.11 9.91
CA SER A 170 4.90 2.94 9.08
C SER A 170 5.87 3.78 9.92
N THR A 171 5.46 4.26 11.09
CA THR A 171 6.34 4.96 12.05
C THR A 171 7.47 4.04 12.51
N GLU A 172 7.14 2.85 13.03
CA GLU A 172 8.14 1.87 13.49
C GLU A 172 9.14 1.52 12.38
N LYS A 173 8.66 1.38 11.14
CA LYS A 173 9.52 1.12 9.97
C LYS A 173 10.46 2.30 9.68
N ARG A 174 9.97 3.54 9.68
CA ARG A 174 10.81 4.74 9.48
C ARG A 174 11.87 4.85 10.57
N GLU A 175 11.50 4.63 11.83
CA GLU A 175 12.44 4.66 12.96
C GLU A 175 13.55 3.61 12.81
N ASN A 176 13.20 2.37 12.47
CA ASN A 176 14.17 1.30 12.25
C ASN A 176 15.12 1.59 11.07
N LEU A 177 14.61 2.19 9.98
CA LEU A 177 15.43 2.63 8.86
C LEU A 177 16.42 3.72 9.30
N LEU A 178 15.94 4.77 9.95
CA LEU A 178 16.78 5.86 10.44
C LEU A 178 17.86 5.37 11.41
N LEU A 179 17.53 4.44 12.31
CA LEU A 179 18.49 3.78 13.19
C LEU A 179 19.57 3.02 12.41
N THR A 180 19.18 2.30 11.36
CA THR A 180 20.11 1.54 10.51
C THR A 180 21.07 2.46 9.78
N LEU A 181 20.56 3.53 9.16
CA LEU A 181 21.36 4.54 8.46
C LEU A 181 22.30 5.28 9.41
N THR A 182 21.84 5.62 10.62
CA THR A 182 22.68 6.23 11.65
C THR A 182 23.86 5.33 12.03
N ARG A 183 23.63 4.01 12.20
CA ARG A 183 24.71 3.04 12.49
C ARG A 183 25.73 2.93 11.36
N GLN A 184 25.33 3.20 10.13
CA GLN A 184 26.20 3.24 8.95
C GLN A 184 26.96 4.57 8.84
N GLY A 185 26.71 5.55 9.72
CA GLY A 185 27.34 6.87 9.66
C GLY A 185 26.75 7.77 8.57
N VAL A 186 25.54 7.46 8.08
CA VAL A 186 24.81 8.30 7.13
C VAL A 186 24.21 9.50 7.89
N ASP A 187 24.36 10.71 7.34
CA ASP A 187 23.69 11.90 7.88
C ASP A 187 22.19 11.84 7.56
N ILE A 188 21.39 11.60 8.58
CA ILE A 188 19.93 11.47 8.48
C ILE A 188 19.17 12.70 8.97
N THR A 189 19.81 13.86 9.15
CA THR A 189 19.21 15.01 9.84
C THR A 189 17.88 15.45 9.23
N GLU A 190 17.83 15.66 7.90
CA GLU A 190 16.60 16.10 7.23
C GLU A 190 15.54 14.97 7.14
N ALA A 191 15.97 13.73 6.89
CA ALA A 191 15.07 12.57 6.89
C ALA A 191 14.43 12.36 8.27
N LYS A 192 15.18 12.52 9.35
CA LYS A 192 14.65 12.45 10.71
C LYS A 192 13.61 13.53 10.98
N LYS A 193 13.90 14.77 10.61
CA LYS A 193 12.96 15.89 10.76
C LYS A 193 11.66 15.64 9.99
N LEU A 194 11.73 15.10 8.78
CA LEU A 194 10.55 14.72 7.99
C LEU A 194 9.77 13.57 8.64
N SER A 195 10.45 12.56 9.19
CA SER A 195 9.79 11.51 9.98
C SER A 195 9.03 12.09 11.18
N ASP A 196 9.69 12.97 11.94
CA ASP A 196 9.08 13.62 13.11
C ASP A 196 7.84 14.45 12.70
N GLN A 197 7.87 15.11 11.52
CA GLN A 197 6.72 15.82 10.96
C GLN A 197 5.59 14.87 10.54
N ILE A 198 5.90 13.73 9.94
CA ILE A 198 4.90 12.71 9.63
C ILE A 198 4.27 12.22 10.92
N ASP A 199 5.06 11.85 11.92
CA ASP A 199 4.60 11.33 13.21
C ASP A 199 3.72 12.35 13.97
N ALA A 200 3.99 13.65 13.83
CA ALA A 200 3.13 14.71 14.35
C ALA A 200 1.71 14.73 13.74
N THR A 201 1.53 14.25 12.49
CA THR A 201 0.20 14.14 11.87
C THR A 201 -0.67 13.05 12.48
N ARG A 202 -0.10 12.16 13.31
CA ARG A 202 -0.81 11.02 13.93
C ARG A 202 -2.03 11.47 14.73
N THR A 203 -1.87 12.49 15.56
CA THR A 203 -2.95 12.98 16.43
C THR A 203 -4.08 13.57 15.59
N GLU A 204 -3.74 14.35 14.57
CA GLU A 204 -4.72 14.92 13.65
C GLU A 204 -5.46 13.82 12.87
N LEU A 205 -4.73 12.82 12.38
CA LEU A 205 -5.29 11.64 11.71
C LEU A 205 -6.24 10.85 12.62
N GLN A 206 -5.84 10.62 13.87
CA GLN A 206 -6.66 9.93 14.87
C GLN A 206 -7.94 10.71 15.15
N ASP A 207 -7.85 12.03 15.30
CA ASP A 207 -9.00 12.88 15.56
C ASP A 207 -9.98 12.90 14.39
N VAL A 208 -9.52 13.03 13.14
CA VAL A 208 -10.44 13.05 11.99
C VAL A 208 -11.09 11.70 11.74
N VAL A 209 -10.40 10.60 12.06
CA VAL A 209 -10.91 9.23 11.98
C VAL A 209 -12.01 9.00 13.03
N ILE A 210 -11.77 9.39 14.28
CA ILE A 210 -12.74 9.29 15.39
C ILE A 210 -13.98 10.15 15.09
N ASN A 211 -13.78 11.36 14.56
CA ASN A 211 -14.85 12.33 14.28
C ASN A 211 -15.55 12.15 12.92
N LYS A 212 -15.22 11.08 12.17
CA LYS A 212 -15.84 10.73 10.88
C LYS A 212 -15.85 11.86 9.83
N LYS A 213 -14.80 12.69 9.81
CA LYS A 213 -14.70 13.84 8.89
C LYS A 213 -14.03 13.44 7.58
N ASN A 214 -14.81 12.91 6.64
CA ASN A 214 -14.31 12.30 5.39
C ASN A 214 -13.37 13.20 4.57
N SER A 215 -13.72 14.47 4.36
CA SER A 215 -12.87 15.43 3.64
C SER A 215 -11.57 15.75 4.38
N ALA A 216 -11.59 15.74 5.72
CA ALA A 216 -10.42 15.99 6.54
C ALA A 216 -9.46 14.79 6.53
N VAL A 217 -9.98 13.55 6.50
CA VAL A 217 -9.16 12.33 6.33
C VAL A 217 -8.44 12.33 4.99
N LEU A 218 -9.13 12.67 3.89
CA LEU A 218 -8.51 12.80 2.56
C LEU A 218 -7.41 13.87 2.54
N SER A 219 -7.67 15.03 3.16
CA SER A 219 -6.70 16.12 3.27
C SER A 219 -5.44 15.68 4.01
N ILE A 220 -5.59 15.04 5.18
CA ILE A 220 -4.46 14.57 5.99
C ILE A 220 -3.69 13.45 5.28
N ASN A 221 -4.37 12.53 4.60
CA ASN A 221 -3.71 11.53 3.77
C ASN A 221 -2.89 12.16 2.64
N GLY A 222 -3.37 13.23 2.02
CA GLY A 222 -2.61 13.99 1.03
C GLY A 222 -1.35 14.63 1.63
N VAL A 223 -1.44 15.19 2.84
CA VAL A 223 -0.28 15.73 3.58
C VAL A 223 0.73 14.62 3.90
N ILE A 224 0.27 13.50 4.46
CA ILE A 224 1.12 12.34 4.81
C ILE A 224 1.82 11.80 3.56
N SER A 225 1.11 11.63 2.45
CA SER A 225 1.69 11.15 1.19
C SER A 225 2.79 12.09 0.70
N LYS A 226 2.55 13.40 0.72
CA LYS A 226 3.55 14.40 0.33
C LYS A 226 4.79 14.35 1.24
N LEU A 227 4.60 14.28 2.55
CA LEU A 227 5.71 14.20 3.51
C LEU A 227 6.48 12.89 3.37
N ASN A 228 5.79 11.75 3.15
CA ASN A 228 6.42 10.47 2.85
C ASN A 228 7.29 10.55 1.60
N ASN A 229 6.83 11.19 0.53
CA ASN A 229 7.63 11.39 -0.68
C ASN A 229 8.87 12.25 -0.43
N GLN A 230 8.75 13.30 0.37
CA GLN A 230 9.90 14.12 0.77
C GLN A 230 10.88 13.34 1.63
N PHE A 231 10.38 12.56 2.59
CA PHE A 231 11.19 11.68 3.44
C PHE A 231 12.01 10.70 2.61
N ARG A 232 11.37 10.01 1.65
CA ARG A 232 12.01 9.07 0.74
C ARG A 232 13.13 9.73 -0.08
N SER A 233 12.82 10.88 -0.68
CA SER A 233 13.83 11.65 -1.43
C SER A 233 15.01 12.04 -0.55
N SER A 234 14.77 12.46 0.69
CA SER A 234 15.83 12.83 1.62
C SER A 234 16.71 11.64 2.04
N VAL A 235 16.13 10.44 2.18
CA VAL A 235 16.89 9.22 2.45
C VAL A 235 17.78 8.86 1.26
N ASP A 236 17.24 8.91 0.05
CA ASP A 236 17.99 8.62 -1.18
C ASP A 236 19.17 9.57 -1.37
N ASP A 237 18.97 10.86 -1.11
CA ASP A 237 20.03 11.87 -1.20
C ASP A 237 21.10 11.66 -0.12
N ALA A 238 20.69 11.31 1.10
CA ALA A 238 21.63 11.02 2.19
C ALA A 238 22.52 9.80 1.87
N LEU A 239 21.93 8.73 1.32
CA LEU A 239 22.66 7.54 0.91
C LEU A 239 23.68 7.84 -0.20
N LYS A 240 23.28 8.59 -1.23
CA LYS A 240 24.20 9.01 -2.32
C LYS A 240 25.36 9.85 -1.79
N ASN A 241 25.07 10.80 -0.90
CA ASN A 241 26.11 11.64 -0.31
C ASN A 241 27.10 10.83 0.52
N HIS A 242 26.62 9.87 1.29
CA HIS A 242 27.47 8.97 2.07
C HIS A 242 28.38 8.12 1.17
N GLU A 243 27.85 7.58 0.07
CA GLU A 243 28.64 6.84 -0.92
C GLU A 243 29.77 7.69 -1.53
N ILE A 244 29.47 8.95 -1.89
CA ILE A 244 30.47 9.90 -2.40
C ILE A 244 31.58 10.13 -1.36
N GLN A 245 31.22 10.29 -0.08
CA GLN A 245 32.18 10.49 1.00
C GLN A 245 33.09 9.28 1.21
N LEU A 246 32.53 8.06 1.19
CA LEU A 246 33.30 6.83 1.29
C LEU A 246 34.29 6.68 0.13
N ASN A 247 33.84 6.95 -1.10
CA ASN A 247 34.69 6.89 -2.29
C ASN A 247 35.83 7.92 -2.23
N ALA A 248 35.54 9.15 -1.79
CA ALA A 248 36.56 10.18 -1.59
C ALA A 248 37.59 9.78 -0.53
N ALA A 249 37.14 9.21 0.60
CA ALA A 249 38.01 8.74 1.67
C ALA A 249 38.92 7.58 1.20
N ALA A 250 38.37 6.62 0.45
CA ALA A 250 39.13 5.50 -0.11
C ALA A 250 40.23 5.99 -1.08
N LEU A 251 39.92 6.95 -1.95
CA LEU A 251 40.89 7.56 -2.86
C LEU A 251 42.00 8.31 -2.12
N MET A 252 41.69 8.98 -1.01
CA MET A 252 42.71 9.64 -0.19
C MET A 252 43.60 8.66 0.56
N ALA A 253 43.07 7.50 0.99
CA ALA A 253 43.85 6.47 1.66
C ALA A 253 44.81 5.70 0.73
N MET A 254 44.62 5.81 -0.60
CA MET A 254 45.50 5.20 -1.62
C MET A 254 46.65 6.11 -2.06
N LYS A 255 46.68 7.36 -1.61
CA LYS A 255 47.76 8.34 -1.89
C LYS A 255 48.74 8.40 -0.74
#